data_AF-M6QAY1-F1
#
_entry.id   AF-M6QAY1-F1
#
_cell.length_a   1.000
_cell.length_b   1.000
_cell.length_c   1.000
_cell.angle_alpha   90.00
_cell.angle_beta   90.00
_cell.angle_gamma   90.00
#
_symmetry.space_group_name_H-M   'P 1'
#
loop_
_entity.id
_entity.type
_entity.pdbx_description
1 polymer ?
#
loop_
_entity_poly.entity_id
_entity_poly.type
_entity_poly.pdbx_seq_one_letter_code
_entity_poly.pdbx_strand_id
1 'polypeptide(L)'
;MTFFQLKKREMNKKQKLNHLREVSSRQLRRFSQPLKRQIVMDIETKVTTIAEVSREYSVTRNSIYKWIYSYSKNRKKGVRTVIEEESVSTKLEALKAKIKKLESIIGQKQMKIDFQEKMIEFAEKEYSVDIKKKICFQTLLWYWEDRSDWRLRLST
;
A
#
# COMPACT_ATOMS: atom_id res chain seq x y z
N MET A 1 36.43 32.57 55.80
CA MET A 1 35.57 31.67 55.00
C MET A 1 34.52 32.54 54.30
N THR A 2 34.81 33.14 53.14
CA THR A 2 34.56 32.60 51.77
C THR A 2 33.15 32.00 51.64
N PHE A 3 32.29 32.35 50.70
CA PHE A 3 32.48 32.94 49.37
C PHE A 3 31.09 33.32 48.83
N PHE A 4 30.99 34.47 48.14
CA PHE A 4 30.05 34.74 47.05
C PHE A 4 28.55 34.90 47.34
N GLN A 5 28.19 36.14 47.68
CA GLN A 5 26.99 36.78 47.14
C GLN A 5 27.05 36.72 45.60
N LEU A 6 26.31 35.78 44.99
CA LEU A 6 26.05 35.78 43.55
C LEU A 6 25.13 36.95 43.22
N LYS A 7 25.73 38.13 43.05
CA LYS A 7 25.10 39.28 42.41
C LYS A 7 24.76 38.85 40.98
N LYS A 8 23.48 38.59 40.72
CA LYS A 8 22.93 38.39 39.37
C LYS A 8 23.29 39.66 38.58
N ARG A 9 24.37 39.60 37.79
CA ARG A 9 24.76 40.70 36.89
C ARG A 9 23.64 40.82 35.85
N GLU A 10 22.81 41.85 35.99
CA GLU A 10 21.81 42.16 34.99
C GLU A 10 22.52 42.50 33.67
N MET A 11 22.22 41.73 32.62
CA MET A 11 22.81 41.95 31.31
C MET A 11 22.28 43.25 30.70
N ASN A 12 23.17 44.05 30.12
CA ASN A 12 22.80 45.26 29.40
C ASN A 12 21.87 44.89 28.22
N LYS A 13 20.86 45.74 27.92
CA LYS A 13 19.89 45.54 26.83
C LYS A 13 20.56 45.15 25.49
N LYS A 14 21.72 45.74 25.15
CA LYS A 14 22.47 45.40 23.94
C LYS A 14 23.05 43.98 23.97
N GLN A 15 23.61 43.56 25.10
CA GLN A 15 24.16 42.21 25.29
C GLN A 15 23.04 41.16 25.28
N LYS A 16 21.90 41.47 25.92
CA LYS A 16 20.70 40.62 25.88
C LYS A 16 20.18 40.44 24.45
N LEU A 17 20.15 41.52 23.65
CA LEU A 17 19.69 41.45 22.26
C LEU A 17 20.64 40.62 21.37
N ASN A 18 21.95 40.77 21.54
CA ASN A 18 22.93 39.99 20.78
C ASN A 18 22.91 38.51 21.17
N HIS A 19 22.78 38.19 22.47
CA HIS A 19 22.60 36.81 22.91
C HIS A 19 21.31 36.20 22.34
N LEU A 20 20.20 36.95 22.29
CA LEU A 20 18.97 36.49 21.65
C LEU A 20 19.14 36.25 20.14
N ARG A 21 19.92 37.08 19.44
CA ARG A 21 20.27 36.89 18.02
C ARG A 21 21.18 35.70 17.79
N GLU A 22 22.13 35.45 18.67
CA GLU A 22 23.04 34.31 18.62
C GLU A 22 22.30 33.00 18.93
N VAL A 23 21.32 33.04 19.83
CA VAL A 23 20.38 31.94 20.05
C VAL A 23 19.45 31.73 18.85
N SER A 24 19.13 32.79 18.09
CA SER A 24 18.30 32.75 16.87
C SER A 24 19.08 32.49 15.58
N SER A 25 20.41 32.53 15.58
CA SER A 25 21.25 32.22 14.41
C SER A 25 21.36 30.71 14.15
N ARG A 26 20.74 29.88 15.01
CA ARG A 26 20.38 28.50 14.69
C ARG A 26 19.56 28.50 13.41
N GLN A 27 20.22 28.18 12.30
CA GLN A 27 19.63 28.13 10.97
C GLN A 27 18.31 27.34 11.04
N LEU A 28 17.20 28.01 10.72
CA LEU A 28 15.91 27.31 10.63
C LEU A 28 15.99 26.29 9.49
N ARG A 29 16.06 25.00 9.86
CA ARG A 29 15.99 23.90 8.91
C ARG A 29 14.64 23.97 8.16
N ARG A 30 14.68 24.23 6.85
CA ARG A 30 13.49 24.26 5.99
C ARG A 30 13.42 22.98 5.16
N PHE A 31 12.36 22.20 5.36
CA PHE A 31 12.07 21.04 4.52
C PHE A 31 11.33 21.45 3.25
N SER A 32 11.66 20.81 2.13
CA SER A 32 10.99 21.00 0.84
C SER A 32 9.51 20.56 0.92
N GLN A 33 8.64 21.18 0.11
CA GLN A 33 7.24 20.80 0.05
C GLN A 33 7.00 19.33 -0.38
N PRO A 34 7.67 18.78 -1.42
CA PRO A 34 7.43 17.39 -1.81
C PRO A 34 7.79 16.40 -0.70
N LEU A 35 8.89 16.63 0.02
CA LEU A 35 9.28 15.78 1.14
C LEU A 35 8.23 15.78 2.26
N LYS A 36 7.67 16.96 2.59
CA LYS A 36 6.58 17.05 3.58
C LYS A 36 5.34 16.27 3.14
N ARG A 37 5.00 16.32 1.84
CA ARG A 37 3.86 15.58 1.28
C ARG A 37 4.09 14.08 1.33
N GLN A 38 5.30 13.63 0.98
CA GLN A 38 5.68 12.21 1.04
C GLN A 38 5.56 11.67 2.46
N ILE A 39 6.15 12.35 3.44
CA ILE A 39 6.07 11.97 4.86
C ILE A 39 4.62 11.88 5.33
N VAL A 40 3.76 12.83 4.95
CA VAL A 40 2.34 12.80 5.34
C VAL A 40 1.62 11.60 4.70
N MET A 41 1.92 11.28 3.43
CA MET A 41 1.35 10.12 2.75
C MET A 41 1.75 8.81 3.42
N ASP A 42 3.03 8.64 3.76
CA ASP A 42 3.56 7.44 4.43
C ASP A 42 2.97 7.24 5.83
N ILE A 43 2.60 8.34 6.51
CA ILE A 43 1.88 8.30 7.79
C ILE A 43 0.41 7.92 7.58
N GLU A 44 -0.24 8.41 6.54
CA GLU A 44 -1.65 8.10 6.23
C GLU A 44 -1.85 6.65 5.80
N THR A 45 -0.89 6.08 5.06
CA THR A 45 -0.88 4.66 4.68
C THR A 45 -0.43 3.73 5.81
N LYS A 46 -0.12 4.28 6.99
CA LYS A 46 0.41 3.56 8.17
C LYS A 46 1.72 2.80 7.90
N VAL A 47 2.51 3.24 6.91
CA VAL A 47 3.83 2.66 6.61
C VAL A 47 4.86 3.08 7.66
N THR A 48 4.74 4.30 8.19
CA THR A 48 5.62 4.82 9.24
C THR A 48 4.82 5.51 10.33
N THR A 49 5.35 5.50 11.56
CA THR A 49 4.74 6.19 12.70
C THR A 49 5.28 7.62 12.86
N ILE A 50 4.47 8.51 13.45
CA ILE A 50 4.88 9.89 13.76
C ILE A 50 6.14 9.92 14.66
N ALA A 51 6.32 8.90 15.52
CA ALA A 51 7.48 8.79 16.38
C ALA A 51 8.76 8.42 15.61
N GLU A 52 8.68 7.54 14.63
CA GLU A 52 9.79 7.18 13.75
C GLU A 52 10.22 8.36 12.89
N VAL A 53 9.27 9.00 12.21
CA VAL A 53 9.54 10.20 11.39
C VAL A 53 10.19 11.31 12.21
N SER A 54 9.75 11.49 13.46
CA SER A 54 10.33 12.49 14.36
C SER A 54 11.80 12.20 14.68
N ARG A 55 12.17 10.92 14.84
CA ARG A 55 13.56 10.49 15.08
C ARG A 55 14.41 10.58 13.82
N GLU A 56 13.94 10.04 12.71
CA GLU A 56 14.67 9.96 11.44
C GLU A 56 14.99 11.34 10.87
N TYR A 57 13.99 12.21 10.77
CA TYR A 57 14.16 13.54 10.18
C TYR A 57 14.50 14.62 11.22
N SER A 58 14.63 14.24 12.50
CA SER A 58 14.82 15.16 13.64
C SER A 58 13.77 16.28 13.67
N VAL A 59 12.52 15.96 13.34
CA VAL A 59 11.40 16.91 13.27
C VAL A 59 10.59 16.81 14.56
N THR A 60 10.17 17.95 15.11
CA THR A 60 9.25 17.94 16.26
C THR A 60 7.89 17.41 15.86
N ARG A 61 7.29 16.55 16.71
CA ARG A 61 5.94 16.00 16.46
C ARG A 61 4.90 17.07 16.15
N ASN A 62 4.98 18.23 16.79
CA ASN A 62 4.08 19.37 16.52
C ASN A 62 4.16 19.86 15.06
N SER A 63 5.36 19.91 14.48
CA SER A 63 5.54 20.29 13.07
C SER A 63 4.93 19.24 12.14
N ILE A 64 5.08 17.96 12.48
CA ILE A 64 4.47 16.84 11.74
C ILE A 64 2.93 16.96 11.79
N TYR A 65 2.33 17.21 12.96
CA TYR A 65 0.89 17.44 13.07
C TYR A 65 0.41 18.63 12.22
N LYS A 66 1.17 19.73 12.19
CA LYS A 66 0.87 20.87 11.30
C LYS A 66 0.93 20.48 9.83
N TRP A 67 1.89 19.63 9.42
CA TRP A 67 1.98 19.13 8.04
C TRP A 67 0.83 18.21 7.71
N ILE A 68 0.48 17.27 8.59
CA ILE A 68 -0.70 16.40 8.42
C ILE A 68 -1.94 17.27 8.22
N TYR A 69 -2.14 18.28 9.05
CA TYR A 69 -3.28 19.18 8.92
C TYR A 69 -3.28 19.99 7.60
N SER A 70 -2.11 20.36 7.08
CA SER A 70 -1.98 21.18 5.88
C SER A 70 -2.01 20.38 4.56
N TYR A 71 -1.51 19.14 4.57
CA TYR A 71 -1.30 18.32 3.38
C TYR A 71 -2.19 17.07 3.32
N SER A 72 -2.84 16.67 4.42
CA SER A 72 -3.81 15.57 4.41
C SER A 72 -4.96 15.91 3.48
N LYS A 73 -5.23 15.03 2.52
CA LYS A 73 -6.39 15.15 1.63
C LYS A 73 -7.71 15.00 2.40
N ASN A 74 -7.69 14.27 3.52
CA ASN A 74 -8.88 13.76 4.20
C ASN A 74 -9.18 14.46 5.55
N ARG A 75 -8.30 15.36 6.04
CA ARG A 75 -8.44 16.03 7.35
C ARG A 75 -8.49 17.57 7.25
N LYS A 76 -9.31 18.12 6.36
CA LYS A 76 -9.64 19.55 6.42
C LYS A 76 -10.55 19.81 7.63
N LYS A 77 -10.31 20.88 8.40
CA LYS A 77 -11.16 21.30 9.55
C LYS A 77 -12.63 21.24 9.12
N GLY A 78 -13.44 20.46 9.86
CA GLY A 78 -14.88 20.34 9.63
C GLY A 78 -15.33 19.04 8.97
N VAL A 79 -14.43 18.28 8.32
CA VAL A 79 -14.78 16.95 7.80
C VAL A 79 -14.37 15.91 8.83
N ARG A 80 -15.26 15.60 9.77
CA ARG A 80 -15.21 14.32 10.48
C ARG A 80 -15.42 13.28 9.38
N THR A 81 -14.34 12.73 8.82
CA THR A 81 -14.46 11.48 8.06
C THR A 81 -14.89 10.45 9.10
N VAL A 82 -16.21 10.33 9.28
CA VAL A 82 -16.81 9.17 9.91
C VAL A 82 -16.38 8.05 8.99
N ILE A 83 -15.36 7.31 9.42
CA ILE A 83 -15.11 5.98 8.85
C ILE A 83 -16.35 5.23 9.31
N GLU A 84 -17.42 5.32 8.52
CA GLU A 84 -18.65 4.61 8.79
C GLU A 84 -18.23 3.14 8.84
N GLU A 85 -18.26 2.55 10.03
CA GLU A 85 -18.04 1.12 10.24
C GLU A 85 -19.01 0.32 9.34
N GLU A 86 -20.17 0.92 9.04
CA GLU A 86 -21.14 0.47 8.03
C GLU A 86 -20.54 0.36 6.62
N SER A 87 -19.70 1.29 6.19
CA SER A 87 -19.05 1.24 4.85
C SER A 87 -18.02 0.11 4.75
N VAL A 88 -17.36 -0.25 5.87
CA VAL A 88 -16.42 -1.37 5.92
C VAL A 88 -17.20 -2.68 6.01
N SER A 89 -18.23 -2.73 6.86
CA SER A 89 -19.14 -3.87 7.00
C SER A 89 -19.81 -4.24 5.68
N THR A 90 -20.38 -3.26 4.96
CA THR A 90 -21.03 -3.48 3.66
C THR A 90 -20.05 -3.97 2.59
N LYS A 91 -18.82 -3.45 2.56
CA LYS A 91 -17.76 -3.95 1.65
C LYS A 91 -17.35 -5.38 2.00
N LEU A 92 -17.25 -5.71 3.29
CA LEU A 92 -16.95 -7.07 3.74
C LEU A 92 -18.07 -8.03 3.36
N GLU A 93 -19.33 -7.64 3.54
CA GLU A 93 -20.50 -8.43 3.16
C GLU A 93 -20.53 -8.68 1.65
N ALA A 94 -20.29 -7.64 0.85
CA ALA A 94 -20.22 -7.75 -0.61
C ALA A 94 -19.06 -8.65 -1.08
N LEU A 95 -17.90 -8.59 -0.40
CA LEU A 95 -16.77 -9.47 -0.68
C LEU A 95 -17.08 -10.93 -0.33
N LYS A 96 -17.68 -11.19 0.84
CA LYS A 96 -18.13 -12.54 1.23
C LYS A 96 -19.14 -13.12 0.24
N ALA A 97 -20.10 -12.30 -0.21
CA ALA A 97 -21.08 -12.73 -1.21
C ALA A 97 -20.42 -13.12 -2.55
N LYS A 98 -19.39 -12.37 -2.98
CA LYS A 98 -18.61 -12.71 -4.18
C LYS A 98 -17.84 -14.01 -4.00
N ILE A 99 -17.19 -14.21 -2.85
CA ILE A 99 -16.45 -15.45 -2.54
C ILE A 99 -17.39 -16.64 -2.61
N LYS A 100 -18.54 -16.59 -1.93
CA LYS A 100 -19.55 -17.66 -1.96
C LYS A 100 -20.02 -17.98 -3.38
N LYS A 101 -20.24 -16.96 -4.21
CA LYS A 101 -20.63 -17.14 -5.61
C LYS A 101 -19.54 -17.83 -6.42
N LEU A 102 -18.28 -17.43 -6.23
CA LEU A 102 -17.14 -18.03 -6.93
C LEU A 102 -16.91 -19.47 -6.51
N GLU A 103 -16.97 -19.77 -5.21
CA GLU A 103 -16.86 -21.12 -4.67
C GLU A 103 -17.93 -22.06 -5.25
N SER A 104 -19.18 -21.58 -5.35
CA SER A 104 -20.27 -22.35 -5.98
C SER A 104 -20.01 -22.64 -7.46
N ILE A 105 -19.55 -21.65 -8.23
CA ILE A 105 -19.20 -21.83 -9.65
C ILE A 105 -18.03 -22.80 -9.81
N ILE A 106 -17.02 -22.70 -8.95
CA ILE A 106 -15.87 -23.62 -8.95
C ILE A 106 -16.33 -25.04 -8.68
N GLY A 107 -17.18 -25.25 -7.65
CA GLY A 107 -17.73 -26.57 -7.34
C GLY A 107 -18.51 -27.19 -8.51
N GLN A 108 -19.37 -26.42 -9.18
CA GLN A 108 -20.10 -26.88 -10.37
C GLN A 108 -19.15 -27.27 -11.52
N LYS A 109 -18.09 -26.48 -11.73
CA LYS A 109 -17.08 -26.79 -12.75
C LYS A 109 -16.28 -28.04 -12.40
N GLN A 110 -15.91 -28.22 -11.13
CA GLN A 110 -15.16 -29.40 -10.69
C GLN A 110 -15.98 -30.68 -10.89
N MET A 111 -17.26 -30.69 -10.50
CA MET A 111 -18.15 -31.83 -10.76
C MET A 111 -18.23 -32.20 -12.24
N LYS A 112 -18.26 -31.19 -13.13
CA LYS A 112 -18.29 -31.43 -14.58
C LYS A 112 -16.99 -32.06 -15.07
N ILE A 113 -15.85 -31.57 -14.58
CA ILE A 113 -14.52 -32.12 -14.92
C ILE A 113 -14.42 -33.57 -14.43
N ASP A 114 -14.75 -33.83 -13.16
CA ASP A 114 -14.68 -35.17 -12.56
C ASP A 114 -15.57 -36.16 -13.32
N PHE A 115 -16.76 -35.72 -13.74
CA PHE A 115 -17.65 -36.55 -14.57
C PHE A 115 -17.03 -36.85 -15.94
N GLN A 116 -16.50 -35.82 -16.61
CA GLN A 116 -15.84 -35.99 -17.92
C GLN A 116 -14.62 -36.92 -17.82
N GLU A 117 -13.80 -36.79 -16.77
CA GLU A 117 -12.66 -37.66 -16.54
C GLU A 117 -13.05 -39.12 -16.34
N LYS A 118 -14.10 -39.39 -15.56
CA LYS A 118 -14.63 -40.75 -15.39
C LYS A 118 -15.18 -41.32 -16.69
N MET A 119 -15.91 -40.51 -17.48
CA MET A 119 -16.42 -40.96 -18.78
C MET A 119 -15.30 -41.32 -19.75
N ILE A 120 -14.21 -40.54 -19.74
CA ILE A 120 -13.00 -40.85 -20.51
C ILE A 120 -12.38 -42.15 -20.01
N GLU A 121 -12.22 -42.32 -18.70
CA GLU A 121 -11.65 -43.55 -18.12
C GLU A 121 -12.46 -44.81 -18.51
N PHE A 122 -13.79 -44.73 -18.47
CA PHE A 122 -14.64 -45.83 -18.93
C PHE A 122 -14.48 -46.10 -20.43
N ALA A 123 -14.40 -45.07 -21.26
CA ALA A 123 -14.20 -45.22 -22.69
C ALA A 123 -12.81 -45.81 -23.03
N GLU A 124 -11.75 -45.41 -22.32
CA GLU A 124 -10.40 -45.96 -22.50
C GLU A 124 -10.34 -47.44 -22.10
N LYS A 125 -11.05 -47.84 -21.04
CA LYS A 125 -11.18 -49.24 -20.61
C LYS A 125 -11.92 -50.10 -21.63
N GLU A 126 -13.04 -49.62 -22.14
CA GLU A 126 -13.90 -50.39 -23.06
C GLU A 126 -13.25 -50.55 -24.45
N TYR A 127 -12.64 -49.48 -24.97
CA TYR A 127 -12.10 -49.47 -26.33
C TYR A 127 -10.60 -49.74 -26.42
N SER A 128 -9.88 -49.86 -25.29
CA SER A 128 -8.42 -50.04 -25.24
C SER A 128 -7.63 -49.01 -26.05
N VAL A 129 -8.18 -47.79 -26.19
CA VAL A 129 -7.55 -46.66 -26.88
C VAL A 129 -7.21 -45.60 -25.85
N ASP A 130 -5.98 -45.08 -25.87
CA ASP A 130 -5.51 -44.01 -24.98
C ASP A 130 -5.95 -42.63 -25.54
N ILE A 131 -7.16 -42.23 -25.18
CA ILE A 131 -7.84 -41.04 -25.70
C ILE A 131 -7.15 -39.78 -25.18
N LYS A 132 -6.73 -39.75 -23.91
CA LYS A 132 -6.01 -38.62 -23.30
C LYS A 132 -4.72 -38.31 -24.05
N LYS A 133 -3.94 -39.33 -24.41
CA LYS A 133 -2.69 -39.16 -25.16
C LYS A 133 -2.94 -38.57 -26.54
N LYS A 134 -3.95 -39.06 -27.25
CA LYS A 134 -4.29 -38.59 -28.61
C LYS A 134 -4.74 -37.13 -28.64
N ILE A 135 -5.56 -36.71 -27.67
CA ILE A 135 -6.04 -35.32 -27.59
C ILE A 135 -4.88 -34.35 -27.29
N CYS A 136 -3.97 -34.71 -26.40
CA CYS A 136 -2.80 -33.90 -26.04
C CYS A 136 -1.90 -33.59 -27.26
N PHE A 137 -1.62 -34.59 -28.08
CA PHE A 137 -0.81 -34.40 -29.30
C PHE A 137 -1.51 -33.46 -30.30
N GLN A 138 -2.82 -33.59 -30.49
CA GLN A 138 -3.58 -32.76 -31.44
C GLN A 138 -3.67 -31.29 -31.00
N THR A 139 -3.88 -31.04 -29.71
CA THR A 139 -3.95 -29.67 -29.17
C THR A 139 -2.60 -28.96 -29.17
N LEU A 140 -1.50 -29.67 -28.92
CA LEU A 140 -0.15 -29.12 -29.06
C LEU A 140 0.14 -28.73 -30.52
N LEU A 141 -0.23 -29.56 -31.48
CA LEU A 141 -0.11 -29.26 -32.91
C LEU A 141 -0.88 -27.99 -33.28
N TRP A 142 -2.15 -27.90 -32.88
CA TRP A 142 -2.98 -26.71 -33.12
C TRP A 142 -2.41 -25.42 -32.49
N TYR A 143 -1.90 -25.50 -31.26
CA TYR A 143 -1.30 -24.36 -30.57
C TYR A 143 0.02 -23.90 -31.21
N TRP A 144 0.82 -24.84 -31.72
CA TRP A 144 2.06 -24.53 -32.46
C TRP A 144 1.77 -23.96 -33.84
N GLU A 145 0.72 -24.40 -34.52
CA GLU A 145 0.29 -23.91 -35.82
C GLU A 145 -0.21 -22.45 -35.73
N ASP A 146 -1.08 -22.14 -34.78
CA ASP A 146 -1.59 -20.79 -34.54
C ASP A 146 -0.46 -19.83 -34.14
N ARG A 147 0.44 -20.24 -33.23
CA ARG A 147 1.60 -19.41 -32.84
C ARG A 147 2.56 -19.12 -34.00
N SER A 148 2.67 -20.03 -34.96
CA SER A 148 3.50 -19.84 -36.16
C SER A 148 2.87 -18.83 -37.12
N ASP A 149 1.55 -18.85 -37.26
CA ASP A 149 0.79 -17.88 -38.06
C ASP A 149 0.88 -16.44 -37.50
N TRP A 150 0.80 -16.29 -36.17
CA TRP A 150 1.00 -14.99 -35.50
C TRP A 150 2.40 -14.39 -35.74
N ARG A 151 3.45 -15.22 -35.79
CA ARG A 151 4.81 -14.73 -36.08
C ARG A 151 4.97 -14.27 -37.52
N LEU A 152 4.33 -14.94 -38.48
CA LEU A 152 4.36 -14.57 -39.88
C LEU A 152 3.66 -13.22 -40.11
N ARG A 153 2.52 -13.01 -39.44
CA ARG A 153 1.72 -11.78 -39.53
C ARG A 153 2.37 -10.53 -38.90
N LEU A 154 3.31 -10.70 -37.98
CA LEU A 154 4.09 -9.60 -37.39
C LEU A 154 5.35 -9.23 -38.19
N SER A 155 5.72 -10.05 -39.20
CA SER A 155 6.90 -9.87 -40.04
C SER A 155 6.62 -9.26 -41.42
N THR A 156 5.34 -9.03 -41.75
CA THR A 156 4.86 -8.38 -42.99
C THR A 156 4.40 -6.97 -42.69
#